data_AF-A0A6L8A9Y6-F1
#
_entry.id   AF-A0A6L8A9Y6-F1
#
_cell.length_a   1.000
_cell.length_b   1.000
_cell.length_c   1.000
_cell.angle_alpha   90.00
_cell.angle_beta   90.00
_cell.angle_gamma   90.00
#
_symmetry.space_group_name_H-M   'P 1'
#
loop_
_entity.id
_entity.type
_entity.pdbx_description
1 polymer ?
#
loop_
_entity_poly.entity_id
_entity_poly.type
_entity_poly.pdbx_seq_one_letter_code
_entity_poly.pdbx_strand_id
1 'polypeptide(L)'
;MNHKNPVCLKTAIRSAAFVVTVMAAFLGFAGCASLNKTLCLEGDWYEIGLRDGESGVESEQFDEYVDTCAKYDVIPDVAKYSEGRTKGLEFFCTRSVGYSEGRQGREYRNVCSESSEKLFLDGHSLGYNLYSTEKTIEDLDRTISENYDQIRIWQNRIDEIEETWLGQSLNPDLTSSPLDTAEERAARRQDILDAKTEIEELQELKAEAMIEYRRALDEASDNGFQEEEIIEYPEVDDEARGIDANP
;
A
#
# COMPACT_ATOMS: atom_id res chain seq x y z
N MET A 1 -3.72 32.38 -66.42
CA MET A 1 -3.87 32.20 -64.96
C MET A 1 -2.73 31.32 -64.47
N ASN A 2 -1.95 31.86 -63.53
CA ASN A 2 -1.07 31.25 -62.51
C ASN A 2 -1.08 29.70 -62.39
N HIS A 3 0.00 28.97 -62.08
CA HIS A 3 1.31 29.29 -61.50
C HIS A 3 2.29 28.09 -61.66
N LYS A 4 3.57 28.43 -61.88
CA LYS A 4 4.82 27.90 -61.28
C LYS A 4 5.30 26.44 -61.47
N ASN A 5 6.59 26.42 -61.82
CA ASN A 5 7.59 25.37 -62.02
C ASN A 5 8.01 24.59 -60.75
N PRO A 6 8.81 23.52 -60.89
CA PRO A 6 8.94 22.37 -59.96
C PRO A 6 10.07 22.55 -58.94
N VAL A 7 10.28 21.55 -58.05
CA VAL A 7 11.61 20.98 -57.64
C VAL A 7 11.56 20.21 -56.29
N CYS A 8 12.39 19.15 -56.25
CA CYS A 8 13.06 18.49 -55.10
C CYS A 8 12.35 17.39 -54.29
N LEU A 9 12.53 16.16 -54.78
CA LEU A 9 12.62 14.93 -54.01
C LEU A 9 14.09 14.72 -53.55
N LYS A 10 14.43 15.08 -52.31
CA LYS A 10 15.59 14.64 -51.50
C LYS A 10 15.16 14.91 -50.05
N THR A 11 15.25 14.03 -49.05
CA THR A 11 16.29 13.08 -48.71
C THR A 11 15.74 12.25 -47.55
N ALA A 12 15.75 10.92 -47.66
CA ALA A 12 15.61 10.03 -46.51
C ALA A 12 17.01 9.67 -45.98
N ILE A 13 17.04 9.23 -44.72
CA ILE A 13 18.14 8.51 -44.07
C ILE A 13 19.21 9.42 -43.42
N ARG A 14 19.06 9.65 -42.10
CA ARG A 14 20.12 9.61 -41.05
C ARG A 14 19.63 10.24 -39.74
N SER A 15 18.85 9.53 -38.93
CA SER A 15 18.47 10.02 -37.58
C SER A 15 18.56 8.98 -36.45
N ALA A 16 18.88 7.72 -36.74
CA ALA A 16 18.86 6.66 -35.71
C ALA A 16 20.15 6.58 -34.85
N ALA A 17 21.26 7.20 -35.28
CA ALA A 17 22.55 7.06 -34.59
C ALA A 17 22.82 8.11 -33.50
N PHE A 18 22.01 9.18 -33.42
CA PHE A 18 22.28 10.28 -32.48
C PHE A 18 21.63 10.09 -31.11
N VAL A 19 20.55 9.30 -31.03
CA VAL A 19 19.78 9.12 -29.79
C VAL A 19 20.47 8.19 -28.79
N VAL A 20 21.26 7.22 -29.28
CA VAL A 20 21.90 6.19 -28.43
C VAL A 20 23.09 6.76 -27.65
N THR A 21 23.74 7.83 -28.13
CA THR A 21 24.96 8.37 -27.49
C THR A 21 24.65 9.28 -26.29
N VAL A 22 23.45 9.86 -26.21
CA VAL A 22 23.04 10.73 -25.09
C VAL A 22 22.53 9.93 -23.89
N MET A 23 22.01 8.72 -24.11
CA MET A 23 21.43 7.88 -23.06
C MET A 23 22.49 7.20 -22.16
N ALA A 24 23.74 7.09 -22.62
CA ALA A 24 24.83 6.48 -21.87
C ALA A 24 25.52 7.44 -20.86
N ALA A 25 25.25 8.74 -20.93
CA ALA A 25 25.86 9.74 -20.04
C ALA A 25 25.10 9.97 -18.72
N PHE A 26 23.92 9.35 -18.55
CA PHE A 26 23.06 9.55 -17.37
C PHE A 26 23.19 8.48 -16.28
N LEU A 27 24.03 7.45 -16.47
CA LEU A 27 24.21 6.34 -15.50
C LEU A 27 25.26 6.63 -14.41
N GLY A 28 25.65 7.89 -14.22
CA GLY A 28 26.78 8.29 -13.36
C GLY A 28 26.45 8.79 -11.94
N PHE A 29 25.18 8.84 -11.52
CA PHE A 29 24.80 9.30 -10.17
C PHE A 29 24.31 8.15 -9.29
N ALA A 30 25.15 7.12 -9.10
CA ALA A 30 25.07 6.27 -7.92
C ALA A 30 25.89 6.93 -6.81
N GLY A 31 25.30 7.94 -6.16
CA GLY A 31 25.84 8.55 -4.95
C GLY A 31 25.73 7.58 -3.78
N CYS A 32 26.77 6.78 -3.55
CA CYS A 32 26.88 5.94 -2.37
C CYS A 32 27.42 6.77 -1.18
N ALA A 33 26.58 6.95 -0.17
CA ALA A 33 26.90 7.09 1.25
C ALA A 33 27.94 8.16 1.65
N SER A 34 27.55 9.43 1.71
CA SER A 34 28.33 10.47 2.40
C SER A 34 27.52 11.26 3.44
N LEU A 35 26.58 10.63 4.14
CA LEU A 35 26.05 11.21 5.37
C LEU A 35 27.12 11.26 6.51
N ASN A 36 28.31 10.67 6.29
CA ASN A 36 29.12 10.12 7.38
C ASN A 36 30.17 11.09 7.94
N LYS A 37 30.96 11.80 7.12
CA LYS A 37 32.09 12.61 7.62
C LYS A 37 31.84 14.12 7.62
N THR A 38 31.29 14.65 6.52
CA THR A 38 31.03 16.10 6.38
C THR A 38 29.98 16.58 7.36
N LEU A 39 28.92 15.79 7.58
CA LEU A 39 27.91 16.07 8.60
C LEU A 39 28.54 16.20 9.99
N CYS A 40 29.47 15.32 10.37
CA CYS A 40 30.14 15.40 11.66
C CYS A 40 31.06 16.63 11.77
N LEU A 41 31.88 16.88 10.75
CA LEU A 41 32.91 17.93 10.81
C LEU A 41 32.36 19.35 10.65
N GLU A 42 31.31 19.50 9.84
CA GLU A 42 30.81 20.80 9.39
C GLU A 42 29.30 20.95 9.62
N GLY A 43 28.64 19.96 10.21
CA GLY A 43 27.21 20.00 10.48
C GLY A 43 26.83 21.02 11.53
N ASP A 44 25.79 21.79 11.23
CA ASP A 44 25.12 22.62 12.22
C ASP A 44 24.18 21.73 13.04
N TRP A 45 24.59 21.38 14.25
CA TRP A 45 23.82 20.51 15.14
C TRP A 45 22.46 21.08 15.50
N TYR A 46 22.28 22.40 15.53
CA TYR A 46 20.97 23.01 15.74
C TYR A 46 20.04 22.73 14.57
N GLU A 47 20.49 22.94 13.34
CA GLU A 47 19.70 22.68 12.13
C GLU A 47 19.40 21.19 11.92
N ILE A 48 20.33 20.31 12.30
CA ILE A 48 20.10 18.86 12.32
C ILE A 48 18.98 18.53 13.30
N GLY A 49 19.10 19.01 14.54
CA GLY A 49 18.07 18.81 15.56
C GLY A 49 16.72 19.36 15.12
N LEU A 50 16.68 20.56 14.55
CA LEU A 50 15.46 21.19 14.04
C LEU A 50 14.73 20.28 13.05
N ARG A 51 15.45 19.77 12.03
CA ARG A 51 14.88 18.88 11.02
C ARG A 51 14.39 17.55 11.60
N ASP A 52 15.14 16.99 12.55
CA ASP A 52 14.78 15.75 13.23
C ASP A 52 13.52 15.95 14.08
N GLY A 53 13.42 17.10 14.77
CA GLY A 53 12.23 17.50 15.51
C GLY A 53 11.01 17.68 14.61
N GLU A 54 11.16 18.35 13.47
CA GLU A 54 10.10 18.52 12.45
C GLU A 54 9.61 17.18 11.89
N SER A 55 10.49 16.16 11.89
CA SER A 55 10.21 14.80 11.43
C SER A 55 9.73 13.87 12.55
N GLY A 56 9.62 14.36 13.79
CA GLY A 56 9.21 13.58 14.96
C GLY A 56 10.18 12.48 15.34
N VAL A 57 11.46 12.62 15.00
CA VAL A 57 12.50 11.62 15.28
C VAL A 57 12.75 11.51 16.79
N GLU A 58 12.93 10.28 17.27
CA GLU A 58 13.15 9.96 18.68
C GLU A 58 14.47 10.54 19.20
N SER A 59 14.59 10.69 20.51
CA SER A 59 15.81 11.24 21.15
C SER A 59 17.04 10.39 20.89
N GLU A 60 16.83 9.07 20.79
CA GLU A 60 17.80 8.00 20.62
C GLU A 60 18.59 8.15 19.31
N GLN A 61 18.04 8.86 18.31
CA GLN A 61 18.76 9.19 17.08
C GLN A 61 20.07 9.94 17.35
N PHE A 62 20.13 10.73 18.42
CA PHE A 62 21.36 11.45 18.78
C PHE A 62 22.49 10.49 19.15
N ASP A 63 22.18 9.36 19.79
CA ASP A 63 23.18 8.35 20.13
C ASP A 63 23.79 7.74 18.87
N GLU A 64 22.98 7.56 17.81
CA GLU A 64 23.50 7.12 16.51
C GLU A 64 24.46 8.14 15.88
N TYR A 65 24.22 9.44 16.07
CA TYR A 65 25.14 10.49 15.62
C TYR A 65 26.44 10.47 16.41
N VAL A 66 26.37 10.26 17.73
CA VAL A 66 27.56 10.12 18.58
C VAL A 66 28.40 8.94 18.11
N ASP A 67 27.80 7.76 17.93
CA ASP A 67 28.50 6.55 17.48
C ASP A 67 29.10 6.70 16.07
N THR A 68 28.40 7.40 15.19
CA THR A 68 28.85 7.64 13.82
C THR A 68 30.02 8.64 13.78
N CYS A 69 29.91 9.76 14.48
CA CYS A 69 30.93 10.82 14.49
C CYS A 69 32.18 10.45 15.29
N ALA A 70 32.07 9.55 16.28
CA ALA A 70 33.22 9.01 17.00
C ALA A 70 34.24 8.32 16.07
N LYS A 71 33.82 7.77 14.92
CA LYS A 71 34.70 7.17 13.91
C LYS A 71 35.66 8.18 13.25
N TYR A 72 35.39 9.47 13.41
CA TYR A 72 36.20 10.58 12.91
C TYR A 72 36.75 11.45 14.03
N ASP A 73 36.73 10.96 15.27
CA ASP A 73 37.16 11.67 16.48
C ASP A 73 36.40 13.00 16.70
N VAL A 74 35.13 13.06 16.28
CA VAL A 74 34.24 14.21 16.45
C VAL A 74 33.17 13.91 17.50
N ILE A 75 32.91 14.89 18.38
CA ILE A 75 31.84 14.83 19.37
C ILE A 75 30.72 15.80 18.96
N PRO A 76 29.51 15.30 18.64
CA PRO A 76 28.34 16.13 18.38
C PRO A 76 27.95 17.07 19.52
N ASP A 77 27.43 18.26 19.21
CA ASP A 77 26.93 19.20 20.23
C ASP A 77 25.49 18.86 20.62
N VAL A 78 25.34 18.15 21.74
CA VAL A 78 24.03 17.74 22.29
C VAL A 78 23.15 18.92 22.68
N ALA A 79 23.74 20.02 23.16
CA ALA A 79 22.95 21.17 23.61
C ALA A 79 22.32 21.87 22.41
N LYS A 80 23.09 22.06 21.33
CA LYS A 80 22.61 22.62 20.06
C LYS A 80 21.58 21.72 19.40
N TYR A 81 21.86 20.42 19.33
CA TYR A 81 20.91 19.44 18.78
C TYR A 81 19.59 19.41 19.55
N SER A 82 19.64 19.33 20.88
CA SER A 82 18.44 19.28 21.71
C SER A 82 17.63 20.58 21.59
N GLU A 83 18.29 21.74 21.57
CA GLU A 83 17.65 23.05 21.34
C GLU A 83 16.91 23.09 19.99
N GLY A 84 17.57 22.64 18.91
CA GLY A 84 16.97 22.53 17.59
C GLY A 84 15.80 21.55 17.57
N ARG A 85 15.98 20.35 18.13
CA ARG A 85 14.94 19.30 18.15
C ARG A 85 13.70 19.72 18.91
N THR A 86 13.86 20.33 20.08
CA THR A 86 12.71 20.90 20.80
C THR A 86 11.99 21.93 19.94
N LYS A 87 12.72 22.77 19.19
CA LYS A 87 12.09 23.75 18.30
C LYS A 87 11.37 23.09 17.12
N GLY A 88 11.93 22.05 16.53
CA GLY A 88 11.32 21.29 15.44
C GLY A 88 10.05 20.56 15.86
N LEU A 89 10.05 20.01 17.08
CA LEU A 89 8.89 19.33 17.64
C LEU A 89 7.69 20.26 17.82
N GLU A 90 7.86 21.57 17.90
CA GLU A 90 6.72 22.50 17.89
C GLU A 90 5.91 22.42 16.57
N PHE A 91 6.54 22.04 15.45
CA PHE A 91 5.89 21.84 14.16
C PHE A 91 5.31 20.43 14.01
N PHE A 92 6.01 19.43 14.53
CA PHE A 92 5.54 18.03 14.48
C PHE A 92 4.40 17.77 15.47
N CYS A 93 4.48 18.29 16.69
CA CYS A 93 3.53 18.05 17.77
C CYS A 93 2.29 18.93 17.67
N THR A 94 1.64 18.86 16.52
CA THR A 94 0.40 19.57 16.21
C THR A 94 -0.70 18.56 15.93
N ARG A 95 -1.95 19.00 16.16
CA ARG A 95 -3.13 18.18 15.86
C ARG A 95 -3.21 17.75 14.40
N SER A 96 -2.83 18.64 13.48
CA SER A 96 -2.85 18.35 12.04
C SER A 96 -1.81 17.33 11.61
N VAL A 97 -0.59 17.41 12.16
CA VAL A 97 0.44 16.40 11.89
C VAL A 97 0.08 15.07 12.54
N GLY A 98 -0.46 15.09 13.76
CA GLY A 98 -1.01 13.90 14.42
C GLY A 98 -2.01 13.18 13.52
N TYR A 99 -3.00 13.90 13.00
CA TYR A 99 -3.97 13.36 12.04
C TYR A 99 -3.31 12.74 10.81
N SER A 100 -2.36 13.44 10.19
CA SER A 100 -1.63 12.94 9.01
C SER A 100 -0.82 11.68 9.31
N GLU A 101 -0.13 11.61 10.45
CA GLU A 101 0.63 10.43 10.89
C GLU A 101 -0.33 9.25 11.15
N GLY A 102 -1.47 9.52 11.80
CA GLY A 102 -2.52 8.53 12.03
C GLY A 102 -3.11 7.97 10.72
N ARG A 103 -3.43 8.84 9.76
CA ARG A 103 -3.93 8.43 8.42
C ARG A 103 -2.95 7.55 7.66
N GLN A 104 -1.64 7.72 7.90
CA GLN A 104 -0.59 6.88 7.33
C GLN A 104 -0.38 5.57 8.11
N GLY A 105 -1.15 5.31 9.17
CA GLY A 105 -1.00 4.14 10.01
C GLY A 105 0.26 4.13 10.87
N ARG A 106 0.91 5.29 11.05
CA ARG A 106 2.15 5.39 11.83
C ARG A 106 1.84 5.37 13.31
N GLU A 107 2.61 4.62 14.08
CA GLU A 107 2.51 4.63 15.54
C GLU A 107 3.09 5.92 16.12
N TYR A 108 2.51 6.38 17.22
CA TYR A 108 3.03 7.56 17.92
C TYR A 108 4.28 7.20 18.74
N ARG A 109 5.35 7.96 18.50
CA ARG A 109 6.70 7.74 19.04
C ARG A 109 6.96 8.42 20.39
N ASN A 110 5.92 8.93 21.07
CA ASN A 110 6.04 9.59 22.38
C ASN A 110 7.06 10.76 22.42
N VAL A 111 7.19 11.48 21.31
CA VAL A 111 8.19 12.56 21.16
C VAL A 111 7.69 13.92 21.61
N CYS A 112 6.38 14.09 21.81
CA CYS A 112 5.78 15.37 22.15
C CYS A 112 5.85 15.68 23.65
N SER A 113 5.86 16.96 24.00
CA SER A 113 5.74 17.39 25.39
C SER A 113 4.32 17.12 25.91
N GLU A 114 4.16 17.03 27.23
CA GLU A 114 2.84 16.85 27.88
C GLU A 114 1.78 17.87 27.38
N SER A 115 2.18 19.12 27.13
CA SER A 115 1.29 20.17 26.66
C SER A 115 0.84 20.03 25.19
N SER A 116 1.65 19.37 24.34
CA SER A 116 1.41 19.24 22.90
C SER A 116 0.96 17.83 22.49
N GLU A 117 1.30 16.83 23.30
CA GLU A 117 0.97 15.43 23.10
C GLU A 117 -0.53 15.20 23.01
N LYS A 118 -1.33 15.81 23.90
CA LYS A 118 -2.79 15.69 23.82
C LYS A 118 -3.34 16.15 22.47
N LEU A 119 -2.84 17.28 21.94
CA LEU A 119 -3.28 17.79 20.64
C LEU A 119 -2.87 16.84 19.51
N PHE A 120 -1.65 16.33 19.56
CA PHE A 120 -1.17 15.35 18.58
C PHE A 120 -2.04 14.08 18.61
N LEU A 121 -2.28 13.51 19.78
CA LEU A 121 -3.08 12.29 19.97
C LEU A 121 -4.55 12.46 19.58
N ASP A 122 -5.13 13.63 19.86
CA ASP A 122 -6.49 13.96 19.42
C ASP A 122 -6.61 13.92 17.89
N GLY A 123 -5.60 14.39 17.15
CA GLY A 123 -5.56 14.26 15.69
C GLY A 123 -5.23 12.83 15.23
N HIS A 124 -4.22 12.23 15.85
CA HIS A 124 -3.70 10.90 15.52
C HIS A 124 -4.77 9.83 15.62
N SER A 125 -5.56 9.82 16.69
CA SER A 125 -6.64 8.86 16.87
C SER A 125 -7.70 8.93 15.76
N LEU A 126 -8.09 10.13 15.32
CA LEU A 126 -9.02 10.32 14.21
C LEU A 126 -8.46 9.74 12.90
N GLY A 127 -7.21 10.09 12.57
CA GLY A 127 -6.57 9.58 11.37
C GLY A 127 -6.33 8.07 11.41
N TYR A 128 -5.90 7.55 12.57
CA TYR A 128 -5.61 6.14 12.74
C TYR A 128 -6.86 5.27 12.68
N ASN A 129 -8.00 5.77 13.21
CA ASN A 129 -9.28 5.07 13.09
C ASN A 129 -9.64 4.85 11.60
N LEU A 130 -9.58 5.91 10.80
CA LEU A 130 -9.81 5.84 9.35
C LEU A 130 -8.87 4.85 8.65
N TYR A 131 -7.57 4.94 8.91
CA TYR A 131 -6.58 4.00 8.38
C TYR A 131 -6.92 2.55 8.75
N SER A 132 -7.24 2.30 10.02
CA SER A 132 -7.48 0.95 10.53
C SER A 132 -8.74 0.29 9.93
N THR A 133 -9.80 1.08 9.73
CA THR A 133 -11.02 0.55 9.12
C THR A 133 -10.86 0.36 7.61
N GLU A 134 -10.18 1.28 6.92
CA GLU A 134 -9.79 1.12 5.51
C GLU A 134 -8.96 -0.15 5.31
N LYS A 135 -7.94 -0.36 6.15
CA LYS A 135 -7.12 -1.58 6.12
C LYS A 135 -7.94 -2.86 6.32
N THR A 136 -8.93 -2.81 7.21
CA THR A 136 -9.86 -3.93 7.44
C THR A 136 -10.66 -4.26 6.19
N ILE A 137 -11.20 -3.24 5.52
CA ILE A 137 -11.97 -3.41 4.28
C ILE A 137 -11.10 -4.02 3.18
N GLU A 138 -9.88 -3.50 2.99
CA GLU A 138 -8.92 -4.05 2.02
C GLU A 138 -8.58 -5.53 2.29
N ASP A 139 -8.39 -5.88 3.56
CA ASP A 139 -8.05 -7.26 3.94
C ASP A 139 -9.24 -8.23 3.73
N LEU A 140 -10.46 -7.77 4.01
CA LEU A 140 -11.68 -8.53 3.71
C LEU A 140 -11.85 -8.71 2.19
N ASP A 141 -11.64 -7.66 1.40
CA ASP A 141 -11.70 -7.74 -0.07
C ASP A 141 -10.69 -8.71 -0.66
N ARG A 142 -9.45 -8.67 -0.17
CA ARG A 142 -8.42 -9.63 -0.55
C ARG A 142 -8.86 -11.06 -0.24
N THR A 143 -9.39 -11.31 0.96
CA THR A 143 -9.81 -12.65 1.38
C THR A 143 -11.02 -13.16 0.57
N ILE A 144 -11.97 -12.28 0.26
CA ILE A 144 -13.10 -12.59 -0.62
C ILE A 144 -12.59 -12.95 -2.03
N SER A 145 -11.68 -12.15 -2.58
CA SER A 145 -11.08 -12.41 -3.91
C SER A 145 -10.32 -13.74 -3.94
N GLU A 146 -9.54 -14.04 -2.89
CA GLU A 146 -8.81 -15.31 -2.76
C GLU A 146 -9.78 -16.50 -2.76
N ASN A 147 -10.90 -16.42 -2.03
CA ASN A 147 -11.93 -17.47 -2.02
C ASN A 147 -12.60 -17.66 -3.39
N TYR A 148 -12.92 -16.57 -4.10
CA TYR A 148 -13.44 -16.65 -5.47
C TYR A 148 -12.46 -17.34 -6.44
N ASP A 149 -11.17 -17.05 -6.30
CA ASP A 149 -10.13 -17.72 -7.09
C ASP A 149 -10.05 -19.22 -6.79
N GLN A 150 -10.19 -19.64 -5.53
CA GLN A 150 -10.26 -21.05 -5.17
C GLN A 150 -11.49 -21.74 -5.77
N ILE A 151 -12.66 -21.10 -5.68
CA ILE A 151 -13.89 -21.62 -6.30
C ILE A 151 -13.67 -21.86 -7.80
N ARG A 152 -13.09 -20.89 -8.52
CA ARG A 152 -12.78 -21.03 -9.95
C ARG A 152 -11.82 -22.18 -10.23
N ILE A 153 -10.79 -22.36 -9.40
CA ILE A 153 -9.84 -23.47 -9.54
C ILE A 153 -10.54 -24.82 -9.32
N TRP A 154 -11.35 -24.94 -8.29
CA TRP A 154 -12.10 -26.17 -8.00
C TRP A 154 -13.17 -26.49 -9.05
N GLN A 155 -13.83 -25.46 -9.59
CA GLN A 155 -14.77 -25.60 -10.71
C GLN A 155 -14.08 -26.17 -11.94
N ASN A 156 -12.96 -25.57 -12.37
CA ASN A 156 -12.18 -26.09 -13.50
C ASN A 156 -11.76 -27.55 -13.28
N ARG A 157 -11.36 -27.89 -12.05
CA ARG A 157 -10.99 -29.28 -11.72
C ARG A 157 -12.17 -30.24 -11.81
N ILE A 158 -13.37 -29.82 -11.38
CA ILE A 158 -14.60 -30.60 -11.52
C ILE A 158 -14.90 -30.81 -13.01
N ASP A 159 -14.79 -29.77 -13.83
CA ASP A 159 -15.07 -29.85 -15.27
C ASP A 159 -14.10 -30.80 -15.98
N GLU A 160 -12.79 -30.72 -15.67
CA GLU A 160 -11.78 -31.67 -16.18
C GLU A 160 -12.10 -33.13 -15.82
N ILE A 161 -12.54 -33.38 -14.59
CA ILE A 161 -12.94 -34.72 -14.14
C ILE A 161 -14.18 -35.20 -14.89
N GLU A 162 -15.17 -34.32 -15.09
CA GLU A 162 -16.41 -34.63 -15.81
C GLU A 162 -16.15 -34.95 -17.30
N GLU A 163 -15.28 -34.19 -17.96
CA GLU A 163 -14.85 -34.46 -19.33
C GLU A 163 -14.09 -35.78 -19.44
N THR A 164 -13.19 -36.07 -18.50
CA THR A 164 -12.44 -37.33 -18.45
C THR A 164 -13.37 -38.53 -18.30
N TRP A 165 -14.37 -38.43 -17.41
CA TRP A 165 -15.37 -39.46 -17.18
C TRP A 165 -16.20 -39.73 -18.45
N LEU A 166 -16.65 -38.67 -19.14
CA LEU A 166 -17.36 -38.80 -20.42
C LEU A 166 -16.49 -39.52 -21.46
N GLY A 167 -15.20 -39.18 -21.57
CA GLY A 167 -14.25 -39.82 -22.48
C GLY A 167 -14.03 -41.32 -22.20
N GLN A 168 -13.88 -41.70 -20.93
CA GLN A 168 -13.72 -43.10 -20.53
C GLN A 168 -14.99 -43.92 -20.77
N SER A 169 -16.18 -43.34 -20.57
CA SER A 169 -17.44 -44.02 -20.89
C SER A 169 -17.56 -44.39 -22.37
N LEU A 170 -16.90 -43.63 -23.26
CA LEU A 170 -16.84 -43.88 -24.71
C LEU A 170 -15.70 -44.82 -25.10
N ASN A 171 -14.64 -44.97 -24.28
CA ASN A 171 -13.49 -45.86 -24.50
C ASN A 171 -13.03 -46.52 -23.17
N PRO A 172 -13.54 -47.72 -22.83
CA PRO A 172 -13.35 -48.33 -21.51
C PRO A 172 -11.94 -48.90 -21.23
N ASP A 173 -10.99 -48.80 -22.16
CA ASP A 173 -9.62 -49.33 -22.04
C ASP A 173 -8.64 -48.35 -21.33
N LEU A 174 -9.13 -47.20 -20.86
CA LEU A 174 -8.36 -46.19 -20.11
C LEU A 174 -8.41 -46.46 -18.59
N THR A 175 -7.24 -46.50 -17.94
CA THR A 175 -6.99 -47.14 -16.64
C THR A 175 -6.98 -46.21 -15.40
N SER A 176 -7.78 -45.15 -15.35
CA SER A 176 -8.04 -44.47 -14.06
C SER A 176 -9.22 -45.12 -13.33
N SER A 177 -9.10 -45.31 -12.00
CA SER A 177 -10.17 -45.83 -11.14
C SER A 177 -11.32 -44.80 -11.08
N PRO A 178 -12.53 -45.12 -11.57
CA PRO A 178 -13.66 -44.18 -11.57
C PRO A 178 -14.13 -43.76 -10.17
N LEU A 179 -13.79 -44.52 -9.13
CA LEU A 179 -14.19 -44.23 -7.75
C LEU A 179 -13.41 -43.03 -7.18
N ASP A 180 -12.10 -42.96 -7.45
CA ASP A 180 -11.21 -41.92 -6.93
C ASP A 180 -11.57 -40.54 -7.51
N THR A 181 -11.99 -40.49 -8.77
CA THR A 181 -12.46 -39.26 -9.43
C THR A 181 -13.82 -38.77 -8.92
N ALA A 182 -14.70 -39.69 -8.52
CA ALA A 182 -16.02 -39.32 -8.00
C ALA A 182 -15.91 -38.76 -6.57
N GLU A 183 -15.04 -39.34 -5.74
CA GLU A 183 -14.72 -38.83 -4.41
C GLU A 183 -14.06 -37.45 -4.49
N GLU A 184 -13.07 -37.27 -5.38
CA GLU A 184 -12.43 -35.96 -5.59
C GLU A 184 -13.44 -34.89 -6.04
N ARG A 185 -14.31 -35.21 -7.00
CA ARG A 185 -15.39 -34.30 -7.45
C ARG A 185 -16.33 -33.92 -6.32
N ALA A 186 -16.75 -34.88 -5.49
CA ALA A 186 -17.62 -34.62 -4.35
C ALA A 186 -16.94 -33.72 -3.31
N ALA A 187 -15.65 -33.96 -3.01
CA ALA A 187 -14.86 -33.13 -2.12
C ALA A 187 -14.77 -31.68 -2.63
N ARG A 188 -14.42 -31.48 -3.90
CA ARG A 188 -14.35 -30.13 -4.53
C ARG A 188 -15.70 -29.42 -4.53
N ARG A 189 -16.80 -30.13 -4.72
CA ARG A 189 -18.15 -29.54 -4.63
C ARG A 189 -18.44 -29.07 -3.20
N GLN A 190 -18.02 -29.82 -2.18
CA GLN A 190 -18.15 -29.40 -0.80
C GLN A 190 -17.26 -28.17 -0.51
N ASP A 191 -15.99 -28.18 -0.95
CA ASP A 191 -15.08 -27.05 -0.77
C ASP A 191 -15.65 -25.75 -1.39
N ILE A 192 -16.30 -25.84 -2.56
CA ILE A 192 -17.00 -24.70 -3.19
C ILE A 192 -18.17 -24.20 -2.33
N LEU A 193 -18.97 -25.09 -1.74
CA LEU A 193 -20.10 -24.69 -0.89
C LEU A 193 -19.61 -24.01 0.40
N ASP A 194 -18.54 -24.55 0.99
CA ASP A 194 -17.94 -24.00 2.20
C ASP A 194 -17.35 -22.60 1.93
N ALA A 195 -16.58 -22.44 0.85
CA ALA A 195 -16.03 -21.14 0.46
C ALA A 195 -17.11 -20.12 0.07
N LYS A 196 -18.22 -20.54 -0.53
CA LYS A 196 -19.37 -19.64 -0.79
C LYS A 196 -19.98 -19.13 0.50
N THR A 197 -20.15 -20.01 1.49
CA THR A 197 -20.66 -19.65 2.81
C THR A 197 -19.71 -18.66 3.49
N GLU A 198 -18.39 -18.92 3.44
CA GLU A 198 -17.38 -18.02 3.98
C GLU A 198 -17.38 -16.65 3.30
N ILE A 199 -17.53 -16.60 1.97
CA ILE A 199 -17.67 -15.33 1.24
C ILE A 199 -18.88 -14.53 1.72
N GLU A 200 -20.03 -15.18 1.94
CA GLU A 200 -21.23 -14.49 2.45
C GLU A 200 -20.97 -13.88 3.83
N GLU A 201 -20.33 -14.61 4.75
CA GLU A 201 -19.94 -14.09 6.06
C GLU A 201 -18.93 -12.93 5.97
N LEU A 202 -17.92 -13.05 5.10
CA LEU A 202 -16.93 -11.99 4.87
C LEU A 202 -17.57 -10.73 4.27
N GLN A 203 -18.58 -10.87 3.42
CA GLN A 203 -19.32 -9.75 2.84
C GLN A 203 -20.12 -9.00 3.91
N GLU A 204 -20.73 -9.70 4.87
CA GLU A 204 -21.42 -9.08 6.01
C GLU A 204 -20.43 -8.30 6.89
N LEU A 205 -19.29 -8.90 7.23
CA LEU A 205 -18.21 -8.22 7.98
C LEU A 205 -17.69 -6.99 7.23
N LYS A 206 -17.58 -7.07 5.90
CA LYS A 206 -17.14 -5.93 5.07
C LYS A 206 -18.16 -4.80 5.12
N ALA A 207 -19.46 -5.11 5.04
CA ALA A 207 -20.51 -4.11 5.13
C ALA A 207 -20.49 -3.39 6.49
N GLU A 208 -20.26 -4.12 7.59
CA GLU A 208 -20.09 -3.54 8.93
C GLU A 208 -18.86 -2.63 8.99
N ALA A 209 -17.71 -3.08 8.48
CA ALA A 209 -16.50 -2.28 8.43
C ALA A 209 -16.68 -1.00 7.61
N MET A 210 -17.40 -1.06 6.49
CA MET A 210 -17.73 0.13 5.69
C MET A 210 -18.52 1.16 6.50
N ILE A 211 -19.55 0.73 7.27
CA ILE A 211 -20.33 1.63 8.14
C ILE A 211 -19.42 2.33 9.15
N GLU A 212 -18.50 1.60 9.78
CA GLU A 212 -17.53 2.17 10.72
C GLU A 212 -16.58 3.17 10.04
N TYR A 213 -16.15 2.89 8.81
CA TYR A 213 -15.31 3.81 8.04
C TYR A 213 -16.02 5.14 7.77
N ARG A 214 -17.30 5.09 7.41
CA ARG A 214 -18.11 6.30 7.21
C ARG A 214 -18.32 7.07 8.51
N ARG A 215 -18.56 6.38 9.62
CA ARG A 215 -18.64 7.02 10.94
C ARG A 215 -17.32 7.73 11.29
N ALA A 216 -16.18 7.12 10.98
CA ALA A 216 -14.87 7.71 11.20
C ALA A 216 -14.63 8.92 10.27
N LEU A 217 -15.14 8.90 9.03
CA LEU A 217 -15.08 10.05 8.11
C LEU A 217 -15.90 11.23 8.64
N ASP A 218 -17.13 10.97 9.08
CA ASP A 218 -17.99 11.99 9.67
C ASP A 218 -17.34 12.59 10.93
N GLU A 219 -16.77 11.74 11.79
CA GLU A 219 -16.06 12.18 13.00
C GLU A 219 -14.83 13.06 12.67
N ALA A 220 -14.03 12.68 11.67
CA ALA A 220 -12.89 13.49 11.22
C ALA A 220 -13.35 14.84 10.63
N SER A 221 -14.42 14.84 9.85
CA SER A 221 -15.03 16.04 9.26
C SER A 221 -15.57 17.00 10.33
N ASP A 222 -16.31 16.49 11.32
CA ASP A 222 -16.79 17.26 12.48
C ASP A 222 -15.62 17.87 13.28
N ASN A 223 -14.46 17.23 13.22
CA ASN A 223 -13.22 17.69 13.83
C ASN A 223 -12.36 18.59 12.92
N GLY A 224 -12.85 18.97 11.74
CA GLY A 224 -12.22 19.93 10.84
C GLY A 224 -11.22 19.32 9.85
N PHE A 225 -11.21 18.00 9.69
CA PHE A 225 -10.41 17.30 8.68
C PHE A 225 -11.29 16.90 7.50
N GLN A 226 -11.10 17.53 6.35
CA GLN A 226 -11.84 17.19 5.14
C GLN A 226 -11.12 16.05 4.40
N GLU A 227 -11.83 14.94 4.20
CA GLU A 227 -11.39 13.79 3.41
C GLU A 227 -12.36 13.57 2.26
N GLU A 228 -11.84 13.11 1.12
CA GLU A 228 -12.68 12.55 0.07
C GLU A 228 -13.03 11.09 0.42
N GLU A 229 -14.25 10.67 0.14
CA GLU A 229 -14.65 9.27 0.30
C GLU A 229 -13.94 8.42 -0.77
N ILE A 230 -12.95 7.62 -0.35
CA ILE A 230 -12.08 6.84 -1.26
C ILE A 230 -12.67 5.45 -1.54
N ILE A 231 -13.43 4.90 -0.58
CA ILE A 231 -14.06 3.59 -0.67
C ILE A 231 -15.50 3.75 -1.14
N GLU A 232 -15.77 3.33 -2.37
CA GLU A 232 -17.12 3.31 -2.91
C GLU A 232 -17.91 2.16 -2.28
N TYR A 233 -19.02 2.47 -1.61
CA TYR A 233 -19.94 1.46 -1.15
C TYR A 233 -20.49 0.72 -2.36
N PRO A 234 -20.49 -0.63 -2.39
CA PRO A 234 -21.26 -1.33 -3.40
C PRO A 234 -22.71 -0.86 -3.27
N GLU A 235 -23.26 -0.30 -4.35
CA GLU A 235 -24.70 -0.18 -4.48
C GLU A 235 -25.27 -1.56 -4.20
N VAL A 236 -26.30 -1.64 -3.34
CA VAL A 236 -26.98 -2.90 -3.03
C VAL A 236 -27.70 -3.34 -4.30
N ASP A 237 -26.96 -3.95 -5.22
CA ASP A 237 -27.49 -4.57 -6.41
C ASP A 237 -27.83 -6.02 -6.06
N ASP A 238 -29.08 -6.21 -5.64
CA ASP A 238 -29.67 -7.53 -5.41
C ASP A 238 -29.62 -8.43 -6.67
N GLU A 239 -29.27 -7.90 -7.86
CA GLU A 239 -29.13 -8.64 -9.13
C GLU A 239 -27.69 -9.08 -9.47
N ALA A 240 -26.65 -8.59 -8.79
CA ALA A 240 -25.25 -8.88 -9.13
C ALA A 240 -24.65 -10.14 -8.49
N ARG A 241 -25.45 -10.99 -7.82
CA ARG A 241 -25.05 -12.36 -7.41
C ARG A 241 -25.00 -13.32 -8.62
N GLY A 242 -24.33 -12.88 -9.69
CA GLY A 242 -24.05 -13.60 -10.92
C GLY A 242 -23.03 -14.73 -10.74
N ILE A 243 -23.23 -15.57 -9.73
CA ILE A 243 -22.76 -16.96 -9.77
C ILE A 243 -23.94 -17.72 -10.33
N ASP A 244 -23.86 -18.15 -11.59
CA ASP A 244 -24.88 -18.96 -12.25
C ASP A 244 -25.44 -20.03 -11.29
N ALA A 245 -26.63 -19.74 -10.78
CA ALA A 245 -27.46 -20.70 -10.09
C ALA A 245 -28.11 -21.57 -11.16
N ASN A 246 -27.38 -22.57 -11.65
CA ASN A 246 -28.00 -23.70 -12.35
C ASN A 246 -27.75 -24.98 -11.55
N PRO A 247 -28.82 -25.71 -11.15
CA PRO A 247 -28.73 -26.94 -10.36
C PRO A 247 -28.06 -28.12 -11.08
#